data_AF-A0A0H5AJF8-F1
#
_entry.id   AF-A0A0H5AJF8-F1
#
_cell.length_a   1.000
_cell.length_b   1.000
_cell.length_c   1.000
_cell.angle_alpha   90.00
_cell.angle_beta   90.00
_cell.angle_gamma   90.00
#
_symmetry.space_group_name_H-M   'P 1'
#
loop_
_entity.id
_entity.type
_entity.pdbx_description
1 polymer ?
#
loop_
_entity_poly.entity_id
_entity_poly.type
_entity_poly.pdbx_seq_one_letter_code
_entity_poly.pdbx_strand_id
1 'polypeptide(L)'
;MNVQELKQSNILSISLDQAHRVFEMIVSLPDDTRCKLMAWNDDGIELTVRIGALNLHYRADLGELEGISVVNNVLVMEGDFGDMEIEAANVVVEKLK
;
A
#
# COMPACT_ATOMS: atom_id res chain seq x y z
N MET A 1 0.93 2.99 -13.59
CA MET A 1 0.24 1.68 -13.72
C MET A 1 -1.09 1.76 -13.00
N ASN A 2 -2.03 0.86 -13.26
CA ASN A 2 -3.27 0.80 -12.49
C ASN A 2 -3.01 0.10 -11.14
N VAL A 3 -3.55 0.63 -10.03
CA VAL A 3 -3.46 -0.02 -8.70
C VAL A 3 -3.95 -1.47 -8.71
N GLN A 4 -4.94 -1.79 -9.55
CA GLN A 4 -5.48 -3.14 -9.69
C GLN A 4 -4.44 -4.16 -10.17
N GLU A 5 -3.38 -3.71 -10.86
CA GLU A 5 -2.29 -4.57 -11.33
C GLU A 5 -1.40 -5.07 -10.17
N LEU A 6 -1.54 -4.49 -8.97
CA LEU A 6 -0.78 -4.92 -7.78
C LEU A 6 -1.44 -6.08 -7.03
N LYS A 7 -2.63 -6.53 -7.42
CA LYS A 7 -3.27 -7.71 -6.81
C LYS A 7 -2.39 -8.94 -6.97
N GLN A 8 -2.38 -9.79 -5.94
CA GLN A 8 -1.59 -11.02 -5.87
C GLN A 8 -0.08 -10.77 -5.98
N SER A 9 0.38 -9.64 -5.46
CA SER A 9 1.80 -9.30 -5.39
C SER A 9 2.38 -9.63 -4.01
N ASN A 10 3.66 -9.99 -3.97
CA ASN A 10 4.36 -10.20 -2.72
C ASN A 10 4.77 -8.85 -2.13
N ILE A 11 4.45 -8.61 -0.87
CA ILE A 11 4.78 -7.37 -0.17
C ILE A 11 6.23 -7.42 0.28
N LEU A 12 7.02 -6.46 -0.21
CA LEU A 12 8.45 -6.33 0.12
C LEU A 12 8.69 -5.33 1.25
N SER A 13 7.89 -4.25 1.29
CA SER A 13 7.94 -3.28 2.39
C SER A 13 6.63 -2.51 2.50
N ILE A 14 6.31 -2.11 3.73
CA ILE A 14 5.26 -1.13 4.04
C ILE A 14 5.91 -0.06 4.93
N SER A 15 5.71 1.21 4.60
CA SER A 15 6.20 2.32 5.38
C SER A 15 5.20 3.48 5.38
N LEU A 16 5.04 4.07 6.56
CA LEU A 16 4.38 5.36 6.75
C LEU A 16 5.42 6.25 7.43
N ASP A 17 5.64 7.45 6.91
CA ASP A 17 6.58 8.37 7.54
C ASP A 17 6.08 8.80 8.94
N GLN A 18 6.99 9.29 9.79
CA GLN A 18 6.67 9.61 11.18
C GLN A 18 5.62 10.74 11.30
N ALA A 19 5.55 11.64 10.32
CA ALA A 19 4.56 12.70 10.27
C ALA A 19 3.25 12.27 9.59
N HIS A 20 3.12 11.00 9.18
CA HIS A 20 1.99 10.43 8.48
C HIS A 20 1.60 11.19 7.20
N ARG A 21 2.52 11.83 6.51
CA ARG A 21 2.28 12.59 5.27
C ARG A 21 2.41 11.74 4.02
N VAL A 22 3.21 10.68 4.07
CA VAL A 22 3.51 9.83 2.92
C VAL A 22 3.46 8.37 3.34
N PHE A 23 2.61 7.62 2.65
CA PHE A 23 2.58 6.17 2.69
C PHE A 23 3.29 5.61 1.46
N GLU A 24 4.10 4.57 1.67
CA GLU A 24 4.74 3.82 0.60
C GLU A 24 4.64 2.32 0.84
N MET A 25 4.35 1.57 -0.22
CA MET A 25 4.43 0.11 -0.23
C MET A 25 5.23 -0.33 -1.45
N ILE A 26 6.17 -1.24 -1.26
CA ILE A 26 6.91 -1.87 -2.35
C ILE A 26 6.43 -3.32 -2.46
N VAL A 27 6.10 -3.74 -3.67
CA VAL A 27 5.64 -5.10 -3.98
C VAL A 27 6.42 -5.70 -5.15
N SER A 28 6.42 -7.04 -5.23
CA SER A 28 6.90 -7.81 -6.37
C SER A 28 5.73 -8.50 -7.07
N LEU A 29 5.56 -8.23 -8.35
CA LEU A 29 4.61 -8.94 -9.20
C LEU A 29 5.08 -10.37 -9.50
N PRO A 30 4.21 -11.25 -10.06
CA PRO A 30 4.58 -12.63 -10.39
C PRO A 30 5.70 -12.79 -11.42
N ASP A 31 5.99 -11.74 -12.21
CA ASP A 31 7.09 -11.69 -13.17
C ASP A 31 8.38 -11.09 -12.58
N ASP A 32 8.46 -11.00 -11.25
CA ASP A 32 9.50 -10.34 -10.46
C ASP A 32 9.65 -8.82 -10.72
N THR A 33 8.72 -8.21 -11.46
CA THR A 33 8.65 -6.76 -11.59
C THR A 33 8.37 -6.15 -10.23
N ARG A 34 9.25 -5.25 -9.78
CA ARG A 34 9.03 -4.47 -8.55
C ARG A 34 8.23 -3.21 -8.85
N CYS A 35 7.24 -2.93 -8.01
CA CYS A 35 6.42 -1.73 -8.09
C CYS A 35 6.41 -1.01 -6.74
N LYS A 36 6.28 0.31 -6.78
CA LYS A 36 6.08 1.17 -5.62
C LYS A 36 4.70 1.81 -5.72
N LEU A 37 3.88 1.57 -4.71
CA LEU A 37 2.63 2.28 -4.44
C LEU A 37 2.94 3.42 -3.47
N MET A 38 2.46 4.62 -3.79
CA MET A 38 2.60 5.80 -2.94
C MET A 38 1.24 6.48 -2.75
N ALA A 39 1.00 7.00 -1.55
CA ALA A 39 -0.16 7.84 -1.25
C ALA A 39 0.25 9.04 -0.40
N TRP A 40 -0.28 10.23 -0.72
CA TRP A 40 0.00 11.48 -0.01
C TRP A 40 -1.12 12.51 -0.21
N ASN A 41 -1.18 13.50 0.68
CA ASN A 41 -2.04 14.68 0.52
C ASN A 41 -1.23 15.86 -0.04
N ASP A 42 -1.90 16.70 -0.82
CA ASP A 42 -1.35 18.00 -1.19
C ASP A 42 -1.13 18.85 0.08
N ASP A 43 -0.26 19.86 -0.03
CA ASP A 43 0.07 20.79 1.06
C ASP A 43 0.73 20.16 2.31
N GLY A 44 1.09 18.87 2.25
CA GLY A 44 1.80 18.18 3.35
C GLY A 44 0.92 17.88 4.57
N ILE A 45 -0.40 17.83 4.37
CA ILE A 45 -1.37 17.44 5.40
C ILE A 45 -1.21 15.95 5.73
N GLU A 46 -1.45 15.59 6.99
CA GLU A 46 -1.40 14.20 7.44
C GLU A 46 -2.46 13.33 6.74
N LEU A 47 -2.10 12.09 6.46
CA LEU A 47 -2.97 11.04 5.97
C LEU A 47 -3.85 10.53 7.09
N THR A 48 -5.13 10.30 6.80
CA THR A 48 -5.96 9.50 7.69
C THR A 48 -5.78 8.04 7.32
N VAL A 49 -5.14 7.28 8.22
CA VAL A 49 -4.91 5.84 8.08
C VAL A 49 -5.80 5.09 9.07
N ARG A 50 -6.59 4.15 8.56
CA ARG A 50 -7.39 3.22 9.39
C ARG A 50 -6.87 1.82 9.16
N ILE A 51 -6.64 1.10 10.25
CA ILE A 51 -6.26 -0.31 10.24
C ILE A 51 -7.43 -1.05 10.89
N GLY A 52 -8.10 -1.93 10.16
CA GLY A 52 -9.16 -2.76 10.74
C GLY A 52 -8.55 -3.99 11.41
N ALA A 53 -8.24 -5.03 10.65
CA ALA A 53 -7.45 -6.15 11.11
C ALA A 53 -5.95 -5.88 10.93
N LEU A 54 -5.17 -6.25 11.94
CA LEU A 54 -3.72 -6.20 11.91
C LEU A 54 -3.15 -7.56 12.31
N ASN A 55 -2.60 -8.28 11.34
CA ASN A 55 -2.10 -9.64 11.53
C ASN A 55 -0.57 -9.65 11.50
N LEU A 56 0.04 -9.24 12.61
CA LEU A 56 1.49 -9.30 12.79
C LEU A 56 1.88 -10.63 13.42
N HIS A 57 2.53 -11.49 12.62
CA HIS A 57 3.05 -12.76 13.07
C HIS A 57 4.54 -12.85 12.77
N TYR A 58 5.25 -13.71 13.51
CA TYR A 58 6.64 -14.02 13.20
C TYR A 58 6.68 -14.80 11.87
N ARG A 59 6.87 -14.06 10.77
CA ARG A 59 7.07 -14.56 9.41
C ARG A 59 8.36 -13.97 8.85
N ALA A 60 8.92 -14.64 7.86
CA ALA A 60 10.12 -14.16 7.15
C ALA A 60 9.78 -13.05 6.12
N ASP A 61 8.50 -12.87 5.80
CA ASP A 61 7.96 -11.94 4.81
C ASP A 61 6.77 -11.14 5.39
N LEU A 62 6.28 -10.19 4.60
CA LEU A 62 5.06 -9.42 4.87
C LEU A 62 3.82 -10.04 4.20
N GLY A 63 3.98 -11.21 3.57
CA GLY A 63 2.94 -11.91 2.83
C GLY A 63 2.49 -11.23 1.53
N GLU A 64 1.28 -11.54 1.10
CA GLU A 64 0.72 -11.10 -0.18
C GLU A 64 -0.27 -9.92 -0.03
N LEU A 65 -0.32 -9.07 -1.07
CA LEU A 65 -1.39 -8.11 -1.28
C LEU A 65 -2.49 -8.76 -2.13
N GLU A 66 -3.61 -9.11 -1.52
CA GLU A 66 -4.70 -9.86 -2.16
C GLU A 66 -5.74 -8.93 -2.79
N GLY A 67 -6.03 -7.82 -2.12
CA GLY A 67 -7.02 -6.83 -2.50
C GLY A 67 -6.45 -5.42 -2.49
N ILE A 68 -6.79 -4.65 -3.53
CA ILE A 68 -6.49 -3.21 -3.59
C ILE A 68 -7.55 -2.50 -4.43
N SER A 69 -7.99 -1.32 -3.99
CA SER A 69 -8.88 -0.43 -4.73
C SER A 69 -8.73 1.02 -4.31
N VAL A 70 -9.19 1.95 -5.16
CA VAL A 70 -9.31 3.36 -4.81
C VAL A 70 -10.74 3.79 -5.06
N VAL A 71 -11.46 4.19 -4.01
CA VAL A 71 -12.86 4.64 -4.08
C VAL A 71 -12.96 5.95 -3.31
N ASN A 72 -13.45 7.02 -3.96
CA ASN A 72 -13.61 8.34 -3.33
C ASN A 72 -12.35 8.84 -2.59
N ASN A 73 -11.18 8.71 -3.22
CA ASN A 73 -9.87 9.07 -2.65
C ASN A 73 -9.46 8.24 -1.41
N VAL A 74 -10.10 7.10 -1.18
CA VAL A 74 -9.72 6.12 -0.17
C VAL A 74 -9.05 4.95 -0.86
N LEU A 75 -7.75 4.77 -0.60
CA LEU A 75 -7.00 3.57 -0.95
C LEU A 75 -7.36 2.48 0.07
N VAL A 76 -8.00 1.42 -0.39
CA VAL A 76 -8.37 0.25 0.43
C VAL A 76 -7.47 -0.90 0.01
N MET A 77 -6.83 -1.54 1.00
CA MET A 77 -5.91 -2.66 0.80
C MET A 77 -6.25 -3.80 1.74
N GLU A 78 -6.08 -5.03 1.25
CA GLU A 78 -6.27 -6.28 1.98
C GLU A 78 -5.14 -7.23 1.62
N GLY A 79 -4.61 -7.93 2.61
CA GLY A 79 -3.61 -8.96 2.41
C GLY A 79 -3.30 -9.72 3.69
N ASP A 80 -2.20 -10.47 3.67
CA ASP A 80 -1.73 -11.21 4.85
C ASP A 80 -1.52 -10.34 6.09
N PHE A 81 -1.18 -9.06 5.89
CA PHE A 81 -1.01 -8.08 6.96
C PHE A 81 -2.33 -7.65 7.64
N GLY A 82 -3.48 -8.01 7.04
CA GLY A 82 -4.81 -7.56 7.44
C GLY A 82 -5.40 -6.55 6.45
N ASP A 83 -6.16 -5.59 6.95
CA ASP A 83 -6.84 -4.58 6.13
C ASP A 83 -6.48 -3.15 6.54
N MET A 84 -6.36 -2.29 5.53
CA MET A 84 -5.95 -0.91 5.70
C MET A 84 -6.69 0.01 4.73
N GLU A 85 -7.13 1.15 5.23
CA GLU A 85 -7.68 2.25 4.45
C GLU A 85 -6.82 3.50 4.63
N ILE A 86 -6.54 4.20 3.54
CA ILE A 86 -5.80 5.45 3.54
C ILE A 86 -6.58 6.49 2.74
N GLU A 87 -7.04 7.55 3.40
CA GLU A 87 -7.59 8.72 2.71
C GLU A 87 -6.44 9.60 2.22
N ALA A 88 -6.31 9.72 0.89
CA ALA A 88 -5.22 10.45 0.25
C ALA A 88 -5.70 11.18 -1.02
N ALA A 89 -5.28 12.42 -1.20
CA ALA A 89 -5.55 13.19 -2.41
C ALA A 89 -4.88 12.57 -3.65
N ASN A 90 -3.70 11.97 -3.47
CA ASN A 90 -2.91 11.37 -4.53
C ASN A 90 -2.58 9.92 -4.21
N VAL A 91 -2.74 9.03 -5.19
CA VAL A 91 -2.32 7.63 -5.16
C VAL A 91 -1.65 7.29 -6.48
N VAL A 92 -0.40 6.83 -6.45
CA VAL A 92 0.40 6.54 -7.65
C VAL A 92 1.09 5.19 -7.55
N VAL A 93 1.19 4.51 -8.69
CA VAL A 93 1.95 3.26 -8.84
C VAL A 93 3.03 3.42 -9.90
N GLU A 94 4.27 3.19 -9.49
CA GLU A 94 5.47 3.29 -10.31
C GLU A 94 6.19 1.95 -10.40
N LYS A 95 6.67 1.59 -11.59
CA LYS A 95 7.56 0.44 -11.78
C LYS A 95 8.98 0.83 -11.36
N LEU A 96 9.59 0.04 -10.49
CA LEU A 96 10.97 0.23 -10.04
C LEU A 96 11.93 -0.41 -11.05
N LYS A 97 13.07 0.24 -11.28
CA LYS A 97 14.15 -0.23 -12.17
C LYS A 97 15.08 -1.20 -11.45
#